data_AF-A0AA50Q6V1-F1
#
_entry.id   AF-A0AA50Q6V1-F1
#
_cell.length_a   1.000
_cell.length_b   1.000
_cell.length_c   1.000
_cell.angle_alpha   90.00
_cell.angle_beta   90.00
_cell.angle_gamma   90.00
#
_symmetry.space_group_name_H-M   'P 1'
#
loop_
_entity.id
_entity.type
_entity.pdbx_description
1 polymer ?
#
loop_
_entity_poly.entity_id
_entity_poly.type
_entity_poly.pdbx_seq_one_letter_code
_entity_poly.pdbx_strand_id
1 'polypeptide(L)'
;MDKECHYRTYLSLISHPTKGTLVYGGLHKSTYENPNEDPYKGSGLYILRFMKKYGKDLVSMRWVGEHNSVEEMVEAEIELIANLRKTYGDKCVNIKSGGQFHIQPSTTEEISKKISDSLKEYNKNLCSLKKEQLRLKTSIIGRRRAHWNQYSKLYQLWVSEGMPKAGRFRRIASEASYPDVNYVRMVDCFIKDAGTNYKPVPYDFKCRANRTQKGEHWLYYEPLYEVWVKNNKPKYPTFKHIATYLGYPSAYYRTMVEHFKTN
;
A
#
# COMPACT_ATOMS: atom_id res chain seq x y z
N MET A 1 20.82 38.01 -21.33
CA MET A 1 21.00 37.27 -22.60
C MET A 1 20.20 36.01 -22.48
N ASP A 2 19.03 35.96 -23.12
CA ASP A 2 18.27 34.73 -23.24
C ASP A 2 19.14 33.74 -24.01
N LYS A 3 19.49 32.61 -23.38
CA LYS A 3 20.26 31.57 -24.06
C LYS A 3 19.37 31.00 -25.17
N GLU A 4 19.90 31.01 -26.38
CA GLU A 4 19.27 30.36 -27.52
C GLU A 4 18.99 28.89 -27.17
N CYS A 5 17.80 28.42 -27.52
CA CYS A 5 17.32 27.11 -27.13
C CYS A 5 17.00 26.30 -28.37
N HIS A 6 17.55 25.11 -28.45
CA HIS A 6 17.36 24.18 -29.57
C HIS A 6 16.29 23.15 -29.21
N TYR A 7 15.27 23.00 -30.06
CA TYR A 7 14.21 22.03 -29.89
C TYR A 7 14.63 20.71 -30.54
N ARG A 8 14.78 19.65 -29.75
CA ARG A 8 15.34 18.39 -30.22
C ARG A 8 14.49 17.21 -29.81
N THR A 9 14.50 16.19 -30.67
CA THR A 9 13.99 14.86 -30.36
C THR A 9 15.16 13.89 -30.21
N TYR A 10 15.04 12.96 -29.26
CA TYR A 10 16.09 11.99 -28.97
C TYR A 10 15.53 10.58 -28.80
N LEU A 11 16.43 9.61 -28.96
CA LEU A 11 16.22 8.21 -28.66
C LEU A 11 17.22 7.76 -27.59
N SER A 12 16.73 7.33 -26.45
CA SER A 12 17.52 6.66 -25.42
C SER A 12 17.47 5.14 -25.63
N LEU A 13 18.64 4.53 -25.67
CA LEU A 13 18.83 3.07 -25.67
C LEU A 13 19.27 2.64 -24.27
N ILE A 14 18.55 1.67 -23.72
CA ILE A 14 18.73 1.20 -22.35
C ILE A 14 19.12 -0.27 -22.40
N SER A 15 20.35 -0.57 -22.00
CA SER A 15 20.87 -1.94 -21.95
C SER A 15 20.44 -2.60 -20.64
N HIS A 16 19.27 -3.24 -20.64
CA HIS A 16 18.73 -3.87 -19.43
C HIS A 16 19.33 -5.28 -19.23
N PRO A 17 19.90 -5.60 -18.05
CA PRO A 17 20.60 -6.87 -17.81
C PRO A 17 19.76 -8.12 -18.10
N THR A 18 18.45 -8.07 -17.80
CA THR A 18 17.55 -9.21 -17.97
C THR A 18 16.54 -9.08 -19.13
N LYS A 19 16.34 -7.88 -19.68
CA LYS A 19 15.30 -7.62 -20.70
C LYS A 19 15.90 -7.30 -22.07
N GLY A 20 17.23 -7.27 -22.17
CA GLY A 20 17.94 -6.82 -23.36
C GLY A 20 17.78 -5.32 -23.57
N THR A 21 17.95 -4.88 -24.82
CA THR A 21 17.88 -3.47 -25.19
C THR A 21 16.44 -2.97 -25.20
N LEU A 22 16.17 -1.94 -24.40
CA LEU A 22 14.91 -1.20 -24.38
C LEU A 22 15.11 0.18 -25.02
N VAL A 23 14.05 0.73 -25.59
CA VAL A 23 14.09 2.01 -26.31
C VAL A 23 13.11 3.02 -25.73
N TYR A 24 13.50 4.29 -25.73
CA TYR A 24 12.65 5.40 -25.30
C TYR A 24 12.85 6.62 -26.19
N GLY A 25 11.78 7.15 -26.78
CA GLY A 25 11.79 8.42 -27.50
C GLY A 25 11.35 9.58 -26.61
N GLY A 26 11.86 10.78 -26.85
CA GLY A 26 11.36 11.96 -26.17
C GLY A 26 11.84 13.27 -26.76
N LEU A 27 11.38 14.36 -26.16
CA LEU A 27 11.72 15.74 -26.51
C LEU A 27 12.62 16.41 -25.47
N HIS A 28 13.52 17.28 -25.92
CA HIS A 28 14.40 18.06 -25.08
C HIS A 28 14.61 19.46 -25.66
N LYS A 29 14.48 20.46 -24.80
CA LYS A 29 14.89 21.83 -25.08
C LYS A 29 16.32 21.99 -24.58
N SER A 30 17.28 21.93 -25.49
CA SER A 30 18.71 22.02 -25.18
C SER A 30 19.19 23.47 -25.22
N THR A 31 20.13 23.81 -24.35
CA THR A 31 20.86 25.10 -24.40
C THR A 31 22.23 24.95 -25.04
N TYR A 32 22.56 23.78 -25.60
CA TYR A 32 23.83 23.49 -26.24
C TYR A 32 23.66 23.58 -27.75
N GLU A 33 24.49 24.39 -28.39
CA GLU A 33 24.54 24.50 -29.86
C GLU A 33 24.92 23.15 -30.48
N ASN A 34 25.98 22.50 -29.99
CA ASN A 34 26.36 21.16 -30.43
C ASN A 34 25.58 20.07 -29.65
N PRO A 35 24.82 19.20 -30.33
CA PRO A 35 24.09 18.11 -29.67
C PRO A 35 24.99 17.14 -28.91
N ASN A 36 26.22 16.90 -29.38
CA ASN A 36 27.12 15.91 -28.77
C ASN A 36 27.69 16.36 -27.42
N GLU A 37 27.60 17.66 -27.11
CA GLU A 37 28.06 18.24 -25.84
C GLU A 37 26.97 18.25 -24.76
N ASP A 38 25.73 17.97 -25.15
CA ASP A 38 24.61 17.93 -24.22
C ASP A 38 24.64 16.63 -23.39
N PRO A 39 24.85 16.70 -22.06
CA PRO A 39 24.95 15.53 -21.19
C PRO A 39 23.60 14.85 -20.91
N TYR A 40 22.51 15.34 -21.50
CA TYR A 40 21.16 14.86 -21.26
C TYR A 40 20.96 13.40 -21.71
N LYS A 41 20.28 12.59 -20.86
CA LYS A 41 20.03 11.16 -21.13
C LYS A 41 18.55 10.76 -21.19
N GLY A 42 17.65 11.70 -20.95
CA GLY A 42 16.20 11.50 -21.04
C GLY A 42 15.42 11.89 -19.78
N SER A 43 14.16 12.32 -19.96
CA SER A 43 13.24 12.78 -18.90
C SER A 43 12.33 11.68 -18.35
N GLY A 44 12.25 10.54 -19.03
CA GLY A 44 11.29 9.49 -18.68
C GLY A 44 11.50 8.94 -17.26
N LEU A 45 10.41 8.80 -16.50
CA LEU A 45 10.46 8.25 -15.13
C LEU A 45 11.13 6.87 -15.07
N TYR A 46 10.95 6.06 -16.12
CA TYR A 46 11.62 4.78 -16.26
C TYR A 46 13.15 4.94 -16.35
N ILE A 47 13.63 5.84 -17.23
CA ILE A 47 15.05 6.14 -17.42
C ILE A 47 15.67 6.64 -16.11
N LEU A 48 15.02 7.60 -15.44
CA LEU A 48 15.51 8.15 -14.17
C LEU A 48 15.64 7.08 -13.08
N ARG A 49 14.64 6.20 -12.94
CA ARG A 49 14.68 5.09 -11.98
C ARG A 49 15.72 4.04 -12.36
N PHE A 50 15.88 3.77 -13.65
CA PHE A 50 16.87 2.83 -14.16
C PHE A 50 18.29 3.32 -13.89
N MET A 51 18.61 4.58 -14.22
CA MET A 51 19.91 5.19 -13.95
C MET A 51 20.23 5.21 -12.45
N LYS A 52 19.23 5.48 -11.59
CA LYS A 52 19.42 5.43 -10.13
C LYS A 52 19.75 4.03 -9.62
N LYS A 53 19.23 2.98 -10.27
CA LYS A 53 19.39 1.59 -9.82
C LYS A 53 20.64 0.92 -10.36
N TYR A 54 20.96 1.13 -11.64
CA TYR A 54 22.01 0.39 -12.34
C TYR A 54 23.17 1.27 -12.84
N GLY A 55 23.11 2.58 -12.62
CA GLY A 55 24.11 3.53 -13.11
C GLY A 55 23.76 4.13 -14.47
N LYS A 56 24.48 5.20 -14.83
CA LYS A 56 24.24 5.98 -16.06
C LYS A 56 24.85 5.35 -17.31
N ASP A 57 25.77 4.41 -17.16
CA ASP A 57 26.58 3.86 -18.27
C ASP A 57 25.77 2.91 -19.16
N LEU A 58 24.71 2.32 -18.61
CA LEU A 58 23.78 1.45 -19.32
C LEU A 58 22.69 2.20 -20.11
N VAL A 59 22.77 3.53 -20.14
CA VAL A 59 21.87 4.39 -20.92
C VAL A 59 22.71 5.21 -21.89
N SER A 60 22.53 4.96 -23.18
CA SER A 60 23.04 5.80 -24.26
C SER A 60 21.89 6.58 -24.89
N MET A 61 22.20 7.76 -25.43
CA MET A 61 21.22 8.64 -26.06
C MET A 61 21.79 9.06 -27.41
N ARG A 62 20.92 9.15 -28.41
CA ARG A 62 21.23 9.77 -29.70
C ARG A 62 20.15 10.78 -30.08
N TRP A 63 20.57 11.88 -30.69
CA TRP A 63 19.67 12.85 -31.28
C TRP A 63 19.08 12.30 -32.57
N VAL A 64 17.77 12.51 -32.76
CA VAL A 64 17.01 12.01 -33.90
C VAL A 64 16.64 13.13 -34.86
N GLY A 65 16.35 14.32 -34.33
CA GLY A 65 16.04 15.49 -35.14
C GLY A 65 16.07 16.78 -34.34
N GLU A 66 16.34 17.87 -35.04
CA GLU A 66 16.27 19.25 -34.56
C GLU A 66 15.11 19.97 -35.25
N HIS A 67 14.46 20.87 -34.51
CA HIS A 67 13.20 21.49 -34.91
C HIS A 67 13.27 23.00 -34.68
N ASN A 68 12.56 23.76 -35.51
CA ASN A 68 12.56 25.23 -35.43
C ASN A 68 11.51 25.74 -34.43
N SER A 69 10.50 24.92 -34.14
CA SER A 69 9.40 25.26 -33.23
C SER A 69 9.08 24.14 -32.24
N VAL A 70 8.33 24.50 -31.19
CA VAL A 70 7.85 23.53 -30.19
C VAL A 70 6.82 22.59 -30.81
N GLU A 71 5.99 23.12 -31.70
CA GLU A 71 4.94 22.41 -32.41
C GLU A 71 5.53 21.31 -33.30
N GLU A 72 6.52 21.64 -34.12
CA GLU A 72 7.26 20.68 -34.95
C GLU A 72 7.91 19.58 -34.10
N MET A 73 8.54 19.95 -32.98
CA MET A 73 9.16 19.00 -32.06
C MET A 73 8.14 18.03 -31.45
N VAL A 74 6.92 18.50 -31.14
CA VAL A 74 5.85 17.68 -30.58
C VAL A 74 5.29 16.71 -31.64
N GLU A 75 5.05 17.17 -32.86
CA GLU A 75 4.60 16.32 -33.96
C GLU A 75 5.63 15.23 -34.26
N ALA A 76 6.90 15.60 -34.34
CA ALA A 76 8.00 14.66 -34.53
C ALA A 76 8.15 13.67 -33.36
N GLU A 77 7.87 14.07 -32.11
CA GLU A 77 7.88 13.14 -30.96
C GLU A 77 6.78 12.08 -31.10
N ILE A 78 5.56 12.48 -31.50
CA ILE A 78 4.43 11.57 -31.69
C ILE A 78 4.76 10.54 -32.77
N GLU A 79 5.29 11.00 -33.90
CA GLU A 79 5.70 10.11 -34.99
C GLU A 79 6.85 9.17 -34.57
N LEU A 80 7.86 9.70 -33.87
CA LEU A 80 8.96 8.92 -33.34
C LEU A 80 8.47 7.81 -32.41
N ILE A 81 7.60 8.12 -31.45
CA ILE A 81 7.08 7.13 -30.49
C ILE A 81 6.20 6.10 -31.20
N ALA A 82 5.38 6.50 -32.18
CA ALA A 82 4.58 5.58 -32.97
C ALA A 82 5.47 4.59 -33.74
N ASN A 83 6.53 5.09 -34.38
CA ASN A 83 7.50 4.27 -35.11
C ASN A 83 8.28 3.34 -34.18
N LEU A 84 8.68 3.80 -32.98
CA LEU A 84 9.34 2.96 -31.98
C LEU A 84 8.43 1.86 -31.47
N ARG A 85 7.14 2.14 -31.21
CA ARG A 85 6.17 1.12 -30.79
C ARG A 85 5.93 0.09 -31.89
N LYS A 86 5.82 0.53 -33.15
CA LYS A 86 5.67 -0.38 -34.30
C LYS A 86 6.89 -1.28 -34.49
N THR A 87 8.09 -0.75 -34.27
CA THR A 87 9.35 -1.46 -34.53
C THR A 87 9.78 -2.36 -33.36
N TYR A 88 9.66 -1.87 -32.13
CA TYR A 88 10.21 -2.52 -30.93
C TYR A 88 9.14 -3.13 -30.01
N GLY A 89 7.85 -2.87 -30.25
CA GLY A 89 6.74 -3.41 -29.47
C GLY A 89 6.91 -3.17 -27.97
N ASP A 90 6.88 -4.27 -27.21
CA ASP A 90 7.02 -4.27 -25.74
C ASP A 90 8.38 -3.78 -25.22
N LYS A 91 9.38 -3.63 -26.09
CA LYS A 91 10.69 -3.05 -25.72
C LYS A 91 10.68 -1.52 -25.72
N CYS A 92 9.61 -0.89 -26.22
CA CYS A 92 9.41 0.55 -26.12
C CYS A 92 8.85 0.92 -24.74
N VAL A 93 9.63 1.66 -23.94
CA VAL A 93 9.28 1.98 -22.54
C VAL A 93 8.52 3.30 -22.40
N ASN A 94 8.16 3.94 -23.52
CA ASN A 94 7.29 5.12 -23.54
C ASN A 94 5.89 4.78 -22.99
N ILE A 95 5.56 5.31 -21.81
CA ILE A 95 4.26 5.10 -21.14
C ILE A 95 3.11 5.69 -21.99
N LYS A 96 3.34 6.85 -22.62
CA LYS A 96 2.37 7.61 -23.41
C LYS A 96 2.81 7.67 -24.87
N SER A 97 1.89 8.04 -25.77
CA SER A 97 2.11 8.14 -27.22
C SER A 97 2.86 9.40 -27.68
N GLY A 98 3.29 10.28 -26.78
CA GLY A 98 3.88 11.59 -27.11
C GLY A 98 2.90 12.76 -26.91
N GLY A 99 3.40 14.00 -26.92
CA GLY A 99 2.62 15.25 -26.97
C GLY A 99 1.85 15.67 -25.71
N GLN A 100 1.89 14.88 -24.63
CA GLN A 100 1.07 15.12 -23.43
C GLN A 100 1.69 16.04 -22.37
N PHE A 101 2.88 16.62 -22.60
CA PHE A 101 3.56 17.48 -21.62
C PHE A 101 3.67 18.97 -22.03
N HIS A 102 3.26 19.35 -23.24
CA HIS A 102 3.38 20.75 -23.72
C HIS A 102 2.07 21.51 -23.87
N ILE A 103 0.93 20.83 -24.02
CA ILE A 103 -0.34 21.45 -23.69
C ILE A 103 -0.43 21.30 -22.17
N GLN A 104 -0.11 22.34 -21.40
CA GLN A 104 -0.90 22.50 -20.18
C GLN A 104 -2.29 22.83 -20.70
N PRO A 105 -3.30 21.93 -20.64
CA PRO A 105 -4.63 22.49 -20.58
C PRO A 105 -4.55 23.34 -19.31
N SER A 106 -4.96 24.60 -19.36
CA SER A 106 -5.44 25.25 -18.16
C SER A 106 -6.50 24.29 -17.61
N THR A 107 -6.08 23.40 -16.71
CA THR A 107 -6.95 22.37 -16.16
C THR A 107 -7.90 23.16 -15.31
N THR A 108 -9.05 23.52 -15.89
CA THR A 108 -10.15 24.08 -15.12
C THR A 108 -10.37 23.12 -13.96
N GLU A 109 -10.62 23.64 -12.76
CA GLU A 109 -10.72 22.85 -11.53
C GLU A 109 -11.65 21.63 -11.69
N GLU A 110 -12.64 21.75 -12.58
CA GLU A 110 -13.58 20.70 -12.95
C GLU A 110 -12.93 19.46 -13.61
N ILE A 111 -11.95 19.64 -14.50
CA ILE A 111 -11.29 18.51 -15.17
C ILE A 111 -10.36 17.79 -14.19
N SER A 112 -9.62 18.56 -13.37
CA SER A 112 -8.78 18.01 -12.29
C SER A 112 -9.63 17.25 -11.26
N LYS A 113 -10.80 17.76 -10.93
CA LYS A 113 -11.75 17.12 -10.01
C LYS A 113 -12.31 15.83 -10.60
N LYS A 114 -12.71 15.83 -11.89
CA LYS A 114 -13.17 14.60 -12.59
C LYS A 114 -12.10 13.51 -12.62
N ILE A 115 -10.85 13.85 -12.94
CA ILE A 115 -9.73 12.90 -12.94
C ILE A 115 -9.47 12.34 -11.53
N SER A 116 -9.49 13.21 -10.51
CA SER A 116 -9.32 12.82 -9.10
C SER A 116 -10.42 11.86 -8.64
N ASP A 117 -11.68 12.14 -8.98
CA ASP A 117 -12.82 11.33 -8.57
C ASP A 117 -12.85 9.98 -9.31
N SER A 118 -12.53 9.95 -10.61
CA SER A 118 -12.36 8.69 -11.36
C SER A 118 -11.22 7.83 -10.80
N LEU A 119 -10.09 8.43 -10.40
CA LEU A 119 -8.98 7.71 -9.77
C LEU A 119 -9.35 7.16 -8.39
N LYS A 120 -10.11 7.89 -7.58
CA LYS A 120 -10.62 7.41 -6.28
C LYS A 120 -11.55 6.22 -6.47
N GLU A 121 -12.44 6.28 -7.45
CA GLU A 121 -13.38 5.20 -7.75
C GLU A 121 -12.66 3.94 -8.25
N TYR A 122 -11.70 4.09 -9.16
CA TYR A 122 -10.86 2.97 -9.61
C TYR A 122 -10.10 2.32 -8.45
N ASN A 123 -9.49 3.12 -7.57
CA ASN A 123 -8.75 2.60 -6.40
C ASN A 123 -9.66 1.90 -5.39
N LYS A 124 -10.89 2.40 -5.21
CA LYS A 124 -11.91 1.76 -4.35
C LYS A 124 -12.29 0.38 -4.90
N ASN A 125 -12.50 0.28 -6.22
CA ASN A 125 -12.84 -0.97 -6.90
C ASN A 125 -11.66 -1.96 -6.93
N LEU A 126 -10.42 -1.49 -7.05
CA LEU A 126 -9.23 -2.33 -6.96
C LEU A 126 -9.07 -2.95 -5.56
N CYS A 127 -9.42 -2.19 -4.52
CA CYS A 127 -9.38 -2.63 -3.13
C CYS A 127 -10.47 -3.67 -2.81
N SER A 128 -11.68 -3.53 -3.38
CA SER A 128 -12.75 -4.53 -3.23
C SER A 128 -12.41 -5.85 -3.94
N LEU A 129 -11.90 -5.80 -5.17
CA LEU A 129 -11.47 -6.98 -5.92
C LEU A 129 -10.34 -7.74 -5.21
N LYS A 130 -9.33 -7.04 -4.67
CA LYS A 130 -8.26 -7.68 -3.88
C LYS A 130 -8.79 -8.34 -2.60
N LYS A 131 -9.77 -7.73 -1.92
CA LYS A 131 -10.41 -8.32 -0.73
C LYS A 131 -11.21 -9.57 -1.08
N GLU A 132 -11.89 -9.58 -2.22
CA GLU A 132 -12.68 -10.72 -2.70
C GLU A 132 -11.80 -11.91 -3.09
N GLN A 133 -10.71 -11.66 -3.83
CA GLN A 133 -9.71 -12.68 -4.15
C GLN A 133 -9.06 -13.28 -2.88
N LEU A 134 -8.77 -12.45 -1.87
CA LEU A 134 -8.29 -12.93 -0.58
C LEU A 134 -9.34 -13.80 0.12
N ARG A 135 -10.62 -13.40 0.11
CA ARG A 135 -11.73 -14.16 0.68
C ARG A 135 -11.85 -15.54 0.04
N LEU A 136 -11.77 -15.62 -1.28
CA LEU A 136 -11.82 -16.89 -2.02
C LEU A 136 -10.63 -17.80 -1.71
N LYS A 137 -9.39 -17.25 -1.67
CA LYS A 137 -8.21 -18.02 -1.24
C LYS A 137 -8.34 -18.54 0.19
N THR A 138 -8.89 -17.74 1.09
CA THR A 138 -9.08 -18.11 2.50
C THR A 138 -10.20 -19.14 2.68
N SER A 139 -11.25 -19.13 1.84
CA SER A 139 -12.34 -20.11 1.89
C SER A 139 -11.88 -21.48 1.40
N ILE A 140 -11.05 -21.53 0.36
CA ILE A 140 -10.45 -22.77 -0.16
C ILE A 140 -9.48 -23.38 0.88
N ILE A 141 -8.67 -22.56 1.54
CA ILE A 141 -7.74 -23.03 2.59
C ILE A 141 -8.48 -23.46 3.86
N GLY A 142 -9.56 -22.79 4.23
CA GLY A 142 -10.39 -23.13 5.39
C GLY A 142 -11.09 -24.49 5.28
N ARG A 143 -11.49 -24.87 4.06
CA ARG A 143 -12.19 -26.14 3.76
C ARG A 143 -11.27 -27.37 3.67
N ARG A 144 -9.94 -27.20 3.77
CA ARG A 144 -8.97 -28.32 3.73
C ARG A 144 -8.71 -29.01 5.07
N ARG A 145 -9.36 -28.60 6.16
CA ARG A 145 -9.14 -29.24 7.46
C ARG A 145 -10.05 -30.46 7.58
N ALA A 146 -9.48 -31.62 7.91
CA ALA A 146 -10.16 -32.92 7.91
C ALA A 146 -11.52 -32.96 8.64
N HIS A 147 -11.69 -32.18 9.72
CA HIS A 147 -12.95 -32.10 10.46
C HIS A 147 -14.11 -31.48 9.65
N TRP A 148 -13.84 -30.68 8.61
CA TRP A 148 -14.89 -30.15 7.72
C TRP A 148 -15.50 -31.22 6.84
N ASN A 149 -14.82 -32.36 6.62
CA ASN A 149 -15.39 -33.49 5.89
C ASN A 149 -16.48 -34.20 6.70
N GLN A 150 -16.58 -33.94 8.00
CA GLN A 150 -17.57 -34.50 8.91
C GLN A 150 -18.66 -33.48 9.28
N TYR A 151 -18.82 -32.43 8.47
CA TYR A 151 -19.73 -31.30 8.75
C TYR A 151 -21.14 -31.75 9.13
N SER A 152 -21.77 -32.62 8.34
CA SER A 152 -23.15 -33.07 8.59
C SER A 152 -23.29 -33.84 9.91
N LYS A 153 -22.31 -34.67 10.26
CA LYS A 153 -22.32 -35.44 11.52
C LYS A 153 -22.11 -34.52 12.73
N LEU A 154 -21.19 -33.57 12.61
CA LEU A 154 -20.94 -32.56 13.64
C LEU A 154 -22.13 -31.60 13.80
N TYR A 155 -22.85 -31.28 12.73
CA TYR A 155 -24.08 -30.49 12.79
C TYR A 155 -25.18 -31.23 13.56
N GLN A 156 -25.39 -32.51 13.27
CA GLN A 156 -26.35 -33.34 14.01
C GLN A 156 -26.02 -33.43 15.50
N LEU A 157 -24.74 -33.64 15.83
CA LEU A 157 -24.26 -33.64 17.21
C LEU A 157 -24.47 -32.28 17.89
N TRP A 158 -24.25 -31.19 17.16
CA TRP A 158 -24.46 -29.83 17.68
C TRP A 158 -25.94 -29.55 17.97
N VAL A 159 -26.84 -30.02 17.11
CA VAL A 159 -28.29 -29.90 17.32
C VAL A 159 -28.76 -30.79 18.47
N SER A 160 -28.30 -32.05 18.55
CA SER A 160 -28.70 -32.97 19.63
C SER A 160 -28.28 -32.49 21.02
N GLU A 161 -27.18 -31.74 21.10
CA GLU A 161 -26.61 -31.22 22.34
C GLU A 161 -27.12 -29.82 22.72
N GLY A 162 -28.18 -29.33 22.04
CA GLY A 162 -28.83 -28.06 22.36
C GLY A 162 -28.04 -26.84 21.90
N MET A 163 -27.36 -26.93 20.75
CA MET A 163 -26.66 -25.82 20.09
C MET A 163 -25.59 -25.14 20.97
N PRO A 164 -24.62 -25.89 21.53
CA PRO A 164 -23.60 -25.34 22.40
C PRO A 164 -22.64 -24.38 21.69
N LYS A 165 -22.09 -23.42 22.43
CA LYS A 165 -21.02 -22.53 21.92
C LYS A 165 -19.76 -23.31 21.57
N ALA A 166 -18.94 -22.78 20.66
CA ALA A 166 -17.74 -23.44 20.13
C ALA A 166 -16.77 -24.03 21.18
N GLY A 167 -16.58 -23.36 22.32
CA GLY A 167 -15.74 -23.89 23.40
C GLY A 167 -16.32 -25.15 24.05
N ARG A 168 -17.62 -25.17 24.32
CA ARG A 168 -18.32 -26.34 24.87
C ARG A 168 -18.50 -27.42 23.81
N PHE A 169 -18.80 -27.03 22.57
CA PHE A 169 -18.93 -27.95 21.45
C PHE A 169 -17.61 -28.68 21.14
N ARG A 170 -16.47 -28.01 21.27
CA ARG A 170 -15.15 -28.66 21.15
C ARG A 170 -15.00 -29.82 22.14
N ARG A 171 -15.38 -29.62 23.41
CA ARG A 171 -15.29 -30.67 24.43
C ARG A 171 -16.21 -31.85 24.10
N ILE A 172 -17.45 -31.57 23.72
CA ILE A 172 -18.44 -32.57 23.30
C ILE A 172 -17.98 -33.34 22.06
N ALA A 173 -17.41 -32.66 21.07
CA ALA A 173 -16.87 -33.29 19.88
C ALA A 173 -15.71 -34.23 20.23
N SER A 174 -14.80 -33.79 21.11
CA SER A 174 -13.70 -34.63 21.59
C SER A 174 -14.18 -35.84 22.39
N GLU A 175 -15.22 -35.69 23.23
CA GLU A 175 -15.87 -36.81 23.95
C GLU A 175 -16.54 -37.80 22.98
N ALA A 176 -17.07 -37.31 21.86
CA ALA A 176 -17.64 -38.12 20.77
C ALA A 176 -16.58 -38.63 19.76
N SER A 177 -15.29 -38.65 20.12
CA SER A 177 -14.17 -39.15 19.30
C SER A 177 -13.90 -38.36 18.00
N TYR A 178 -14.33 -37.11 17.91
CA TYR A 178 -13.95 -36.20 16.83
C TYR A 178 -12.62 -35.49 17.13
N PRO A 179 -11.90 -34.97 16.11
CA PRO A 179 -10.62 -34.30 16.31
C PRO A 179 -10.70 -33.14 17.31
N ASP A 180 -9.74 -33.05 18.24
CA ASP A 180 -9.67 -31.94 19.20
C ASP A 180 -9.11 -30.68 18.52
N VAL A 181 -9.99 -29.95 17.81
CA VAL A 181 -9.62 -28.77 17.02
C VAL A 181 -10.49 -27.56 17.36
N ASN A 182 -10.10 -26.41 16.84
CA ASN A 182 -10.91 -25.20 16.99
C ASN A 182 -12.12 -25.23 16.05
N TYR A 183 -13.31 -25.44 16.62
CA TYR A 183 -14.60 -25.50 15.92
C TYR A 183 -15.33 -24.14 15.77
N VAL A 184 -14.74 -23.00 16.16
CA VAL A 184 -15.42 -21.68 16.17
C VAL A 184 -16.08 -21.36 14.84
N ARG A 185 -15.32 -21.44 13.73
CA ARG A 185 -15.84 -21.14 12.40
C ARG A 185 -16.93 -22.11 11.92
N MET A 186 -16.91 -23.36 12.41
CA MET A 186 -17.89 -24.37 12.03
C MET A 186 -19.21 -24.14 12.77
N VAL A 187 -19.15 -23.82 14.06
CA VAL A 187 -20.33 -23.42 14.84
C VAL A 187 -20.94 -22.13 14.29
N ASP A 188 -20.14 -21.17 13.83
CA ASP A 188 -20.65 -19.97 13.13
C ASP A 188 -21.43 -20.32 11.85
N CYS A 189 -21.03 -21.36 11.12
CA CYS A 189 -21.76 -21.87 9.97
C CYS A 189 -23.05 -22.58 10.39
N PHE A 190 -23.01 -23.40 11.45
CA PHE A 190 -24.21 -24.06 11.99
C PHE A 190 -25.28 -23.06 12.43
N ILE A 191 -24.89 -21.97 13.09
CA ILE A 191 -25.77 -20.89 13.54
C ILE A 191 -26.44 -20.18 12.35
N LYS A 192 -25.69 -19.95 11.26
CA LYS A 192 -26.20 -19.36 10.02
C LYS A 192 -27.19 -20.28 9.32
N ASP A 193 -26.83 -21.55 9.20
CA ASP A 193 -27.65 -22.56 8.52
C ASP A 193 -28.95 -22.84 9.29
N ALA A 194 -28.91 -22.76 10.63
CA ALA A 194 -30.10 -22.89 11.49
C ALA A 194 -31.04 -21.67 11.47
N GLY A 195 -30.70 -20.60 10.74
CA GLY A 195 -31.54 -19.40 10.64
C GLY A 195 -31.74 -18.64 11.96
N THR A 196 -30.95 -18.96 12.98
CA THR A 196 -31.10 -18.34 14.31
C THR A 196 -30.59 -16.90 14.27
N ASN A 197 -31.42 -15.95 14.72
CA ASN A 197 -31.03 -14.56 15.04
C ASN A 197 -30.13 -14.48 16.28
N TYR A 198 -29.22 -15.44 16.45
CA TYR A 198 -28.26 -15.44 17.54
C TYR A 198 -27.24 -14.32 17.30
N LYS A 199 -27.41 -13.20 18.01
CA LYS A 199 -26.37 -12.17 18.12
C LYS A 199 -25.32 -12.71 19.10
N PRO A 200 -24.10 -13.07 18.66
CA PRO A 200 -23.04 -13.38 19.60
C PRO A 200 -22.84 -12.14 20.48
N VAL A 201 -22.92 -12.32 21.81
CA VAL A 201 -22.39 -11.33 22.76
C VAL A 201 -20.96 -11.07 22.30
N PRO A 202 -20.55 -9.81 22.05
CA PRO A 202 -19.25 -9.53 21.49
C PRO A 202 -18.20 -10.23 22.35
N TYR A 203 -17.54 -11.25 21.79
CA TYR A 203 -16.28 -11.69 22.34
C TYR A 203 -15.41 -10.46 22.22
N ASP A 204 -14.98 -9.94 23.37
CA ASP A 204 -14.23 -8.70 23.51
C ASP A 204 -12.84 -8.90 22.90
N PHE A 205 -12.81 -9.00 21.58
CA PHE A 205 -11.66 -8.71 20.74
C PHE A 205 -11.42 -7.23 21.00
N LYS A 206 -10.64 -6.92 22.05
CA LYS A 206 -10.02 -5.61 22.18
C LYS A 206 -9.28 -5.36 20.88
N CYS A 207 -9.94 -4.60 20.01
CA CYS A 207 -9.46 -4.20 18.72
C CYS A 207 -8.05 -3.63 18.89
N ARG A 208 -7.07 -4.21 18.21
CA ARG A 208 -5.79 -3.54 17.91
C ARG A 208 -6.00 -2.42 16.87
N ALA A 209 -7.06 -1.64 17.03
CA ALA A 209 -7.40 -0.49 16.20
C ALA A 209 -7.74 0.65 17.16
N ASN A 210 -6.69 1.23 17.76
CA ASN A 210 -6.58 2.55 18.38
C ASN A 210 -5.23 2.66 19.11
N ARG A 211 -4.11 2.52 18.38
CA ARG A 211 -2.77 2.81 18.94
C ARG A 211 -2.41 4.30 18.92
N THR A 212 -3.31 5.16 18.45
CA THR A 212 -3.05 6.60 18.24
C THR A 212 -3.79 7.53 19.19
N GLN A 213 -4.77 7.06 19.97
CA GLN A 213 -5.27 7.85 21.09
C GLN A 213 -4.32 7.64 22.27
N LYS A 214 -3.48 8.65 22.52
CA LYS A 214 -2.76 8.79 23.79
C LYS A 214 -3.81 8.67 24.91
N GLY A 215 -3.65 7.69 25.80
CA GLY A 215 -4.63 7.45 26.87
C GLY A 215 -4.78 8.65 27.81
N GLU A 216 -5.86 8.70 28.60
CA GLU A 216 -6.22 9.83 29.47
C GLU A 216 -5.08 10.34 30.38
N HIS A 217 -4.19 9.44 30.80
CA HIS A 217 -2.98 9.80 31.55
C HIS A 217 -2.09 10.86 30.87
N TRP A 218 -2.11 10.98 29.54
CA TRP A 218 -1.37 12.01 28.80
C TRP A 218 -1.90 13.43 28.98
N LEU A 219 -3.13 13.60 29.48
CA LEU A 219 -3.65 14.92 29.86
C LEU A 219 -2.94 15.50 31.08
N TYR A 220 -2.30 14.65 31.89
CA TYR A 220 -1.57 15.02 33.10
C TYR A 220 -0.06 15.02 32.89
N TYR A 221 0.42 15.24 31.66
CA TYR A 221 1.83 15.11 31.31
C TYR A 221 2.76 15.96 32.19
N GLU A 222 2.47 17.25 32.34
CA GLU A 222 3.29 18.17 33.15
C GLU A 222 3.29 17.80 34.65
N PRO A 223 2.12 17.62 35.32
CA PRO A 223 2.10 17.16 36.72
C PRO A 223 2.79 15.82 36.94
N LEU A 224 2.65 14.88 36.00
CA LEU A 224 3.29 13.57 36.09
C LEU A 224 4.81 13.65 35.89
N TYR A 225 5.30 14.60 35.10
CA TYR A 225 6.73 14.86 34.95
C TYR A 225 7.34 15.38 36.27
N GLU A 226 6.67 16.32 36.94
CA GLU A 226 7.10 16.81 38.26
C GLU A 226 7.17 15.68 39.30
N VAL A 227 6.14 14.83 39.34
CA VAL A 227 6.12 13.63 40.19
C VAL A 227 7.28 12.70 39.84
N TRP A 228 7.59 12.53 38.55
CA TRP A 228 8.69 11.67 38.11
C TRP A 228 10.06 12.22 38.55
N VAL A 229 10.29 13.54 38.43
CA VAL A 229 11.52 14.21 38.87
C VAL A 229 11.65 14.16 40.40
N LYS A 230 10.57 14.47 41.13
CA LYS A 230 10.54 14.48 42.62
C LYS A 230 10.83 13.10 43.23
N ASN A 231 10.53 12.03 42.51
CA ASN A 231 10.75 10.64 42.97
C ASN A 231 12.03 10.00 42.41
N ASN A 232 13.04 10.80 42.06
CA ASN A 232 14.34 10.34 41.53
C ASN A 232 14.23 9.56 40.22
N LYS A 233 13.39 10.00 39.29
CA LYS A 233 13.28 9.49 37.92
C LYS A 233 13.08 7.96 37.86
N PRO A 234 12.06 7.41 38.55
CA PRO A 234 11.90 5.97 38.68
C PRO A 234 11.61 5.27 37.34
N LYS A 235 11.90 3.97 37.27
CA LYS A 235 11.51 3.12 36.12
C LYS A 235 9.97 3.00 36.07
N TYR A 236 9.45 2.67 34.88
CA TYR A 236 8.00 2.63 34.63
C TYR A 236 7.17 1.84 35.66
N PRO A 237 7.59 0.67 36.18
CA PRO A 237 6.75 -0.09 37.11
C PRO A 237 6.55 0.69 38.41
N THR A 238 7.65 1.20 38.96
CA THR A 238 7.68 2.01 40.17
C THR A 238 6.92 3.33 39.97
N PHE A 239 7.14 4.00 38.85
CA PHE A 239 6.43 5.24 38.52
C PHE A 239 4.91 5.05 38.45
N LYS A 240 4.45 3.94 37.85
CA LYS A 240 3.02 3.60 37.79
C LYS A 240 2.44 3.49 39.20
N HIS A 241 3.12 2.80 40.12
CA HIS A 241 2.65 2.68 41.50
C HIS A 241 2.54 4.03 42.20
N ILE A 242 3.53 4.91 42.02
CA ILE A 242 3.53 6.26 42.59
C ILE A 242 2.39 7.09 42.01
N ALA A 243 2.23 7.10 40.68
CA ALA A 243 1.17 7.86 40.00
C ALA A 243 -0.22 7.39 40.44
N THR A 244 -0.45 6.07 40.50
CA THR A 244 -1.73 5.53 40.97
C THR A 244 -1.99 5.82 42.46
N TYR A 245 -0.96 5.81 43.31
CA TYR A 245 -1.08 6.20 44.72
C TYR A 245 -1.49 7.67 44.90
N LEU A 246 -1.04 8.54 44.00
CA LEU A 246 -1.39 9.97 43.97
C LEU A 246 -2.74 10.27 43.29
N GLY A 247 -3.50 9.23 42.89
CA GLY A 247 -4.83 9.37 42.30
C GLY A 247 -4.86 9.55 40.78
N TYR A 248 -3.73 9.43 40.08
CA TYR A 248 -3.71 9.49 38.62
C TYR A 248 -4.24 8.19 37.98
N PRO A 249 -4.73 8.24 36.73
CA PRO A 249 -5.32 7.09 36.06
C PRO A 249 -4.42 5.85 36.09
N SER A 250 -4.99 4.68 36.39
CA SER A 250 -4.24 3.41 36.32
C SER A 250 -4.04 3.00 34.86
N ALA A 251 -2.97 3.54 34.26
CA ALA A 251 -2.68 3.42 32.83
C ALA A 251 -1.30 2.82 32.54
N TYR A 252 -0.99 2.65 31.25
CA TYR A 252 0.29 2.14 30.78
C TYR A 252 1.31 3.27 30.57
N TYR A 253 2.00 3.67 31.65
CA TYR A 253 2.93 4.81 31.67
C TYR A 253 4.28 4.59 30.96
N ARG A 254 4.55 3.43 30.38
CA ARG A 254 5.88 3.09 29.83
C ARG A 254 6.35 4.11 28.79
N THR A 255 5.52 4.40 27.80
CA THR A 255 5.84 5.32 26.70
C THR A 255 6.01 6.76 27.19
N MET A 256 5.28 7.16 28.23
CA MET A 256 5.43 8.47 28.85
C MET A 256 6.76 8.59 29.60
N VAL A 257 7.14 7.58 30.39
CA VAL A 257 8.45 7.54 31.06
C VAL A 257 9.60 7.49 30.06
N GLU A 258 9.42 6.84 28.91
CA GLU A 258 10.39 6.92 27.80
C GLU A 258 10.48 8.35 27.25
N HIS A 259 9.34 9.05 27.10
CA HIS A 259 9.30 10.44 26.64
C HIS A 259 9.95 11.44 27.61
N PHE A 260 9.83 11.21 28.93
CA PHE A 260 10.49 12.00 29.98
C PHE A 260 12.01 11.86 30.00
N LYS A 261 12.57 10.81 29.37
CA LYS A 261 14.01 10.60 29.29
C LYS A 261 14.63 11.25 28.06
N THR A 262 13.82 11.45 27.02
CA THR A 262 14.26 11.98 25.73
C THR A 262 14.13 13.50 25.60
N ASN A 263 13.30 14.13 26.44
CA ASN A 263 13.22 15.58 26.61
C ASN A 263 13.87 15.96 27.93
#